data_AF-A0A8J8AGL0-F1
#
_entry.id   AF-A0A8J8AGL0-F1
#
_cell.length_a   1.000
_cell.length_b   1.000
_cell.length_c   1.000
_cell.angle_alpha   90.00
_cell.angle_beta   90.00
_cell.angle_gamma   90.00
#
_symmetry.space_group_name_H-M   'P 1'
#
loop_
_entity.id
_entity.type
_entity.pdbx_description
1 polymer ?
#
loop_
_entity_poly.entity_id
_entity_poly.type
_entity_poly.pdbx_seq_one_letter_code
_entity_poly.pdbx_strand_id
1 'polypeptide(L)'
;MAGSVVSELVLFIVSLLVAGMVAGGLYVVTQDISDGIVIKGRAVAKDLRTDFEIINDPERIPLLNNSYVFYVRNTGSTPISFDASSIIVMVDGGMIPPSNLTFDPSGMLAPYDVGMIYVPSSFINSTGYHRITVVLETGKRRSLVFRTG
;
A
#
# COMPACT_ATOMS: atom_id res chain seq x y z
N MET A 1 55.07 45.63 10.97
CA MET A 1 54.71 44.59 9.97
C MET A 1 54.46 43.20 10.57
N ALA A 2 54.39 43.04 11.91
CA ALA A 2 54.12 41.74 12.55
C ALA A 2 52.63 41.33 12.64
N GLY A 3 51.69 42.25 12.38
CA GLY A 3 50.25 42.00 12.53
C GLY A 3 49.55 41.31 11.35
N SER A 4 50.13 41.30 10.13
CA SER A 4 49.46 40.71 8.97
C SER A 4 49.51 39.18 8.97
N VAL A 5 50.65 38.61 9.38
CA VAL A 5 50.86 37.14 9.45
C VAL A 5 49.91 36.51 10.47
N VAL A 6 49.63 37.21 11.57
CA VAL A 6 48.67 36.75 12.60
C VAL A 6 47.23 36.78 12.06
N SER A 7 46.84 37.82 11.30
CA SER A 7 45.51 37.87 10.67
C SER A 7 45.30 36.77 9.63
N GLU A 8 46.32 36.48 8.84
CA GLU A 8 46.27 35.42 7.81
C GLU A 8 46.09 34.02 8.43
N LEU A 9 46.79 33.74 9.53
CA LEU A 9 46.61 32.51 10.31
C LEU A 9 45.20 32.37 10.88
N VAL A 10 44.64 33.45 11.44
CA VAL A 10 43.28 33.45 11.98
C VAL A 10 42.26 33.19 10.87
N LEU A 11 42.38 33.85 9.72
CA LEU A 11 41.50 33.64 8.57
C LEU A 11 41.59 32.21 8.03
N PHE A 12 42.79 31.63 7.99
CA PHE A 12 42.99 30.25 7.58
C PHE A 12 42.25 29.28 8.50
N ILE A 13 42.40 29.40 9.82
CA ILE A 13 41.72 28.53 10.80
C ILE A 13 40.20 28.70 10.72
N VAL A 14 39.70 29.93 10.63
CA VAL A 14 38.26 30.20 10.48
C VAL A 14 37.73 29.56 9.20
N SER A 15 38.45 29.67 8.08
CA SER A 15 38.03 29.06 6.82
C SER A 15 37.95 27.53 6.91
N LEU A 16 38.88 26.89 7.63
CA LEU A 16 38.89 25.44 7.85
C LEU A 16 37.72 24.98 8.72
N LEU A 17 37.40 25.74 9.78
CA LEU A 17 36.24 25.47 10.63
C LEU A 17 34.93 25.58 9.83
N VAL A 18 34.76 26.64 9.05
CA VAL A 18 33.59 26.83 8.19
C VAL A 18 33.51 25.70 7.15
N ALA A 19 34.62 25.32 6.53
CA ALA A 19 34.66 24.21 5.58
C ALA A 19 34.25 22.88 6.24
N GLY A 20 34.73 22.61 7.46
CA GLY A 20 34.35 21.42 8.22
C GLY A 20 32.85 21.40 8.57
N MET A 21 32.27 22.54 8.94
CA MET A 21 30.83 22.66 9.21
C MET A 21 29.99 22.42 7.96
N VAL A 22 30.38 23.01 6.82
CA VAL A 22 29.68 22.82 5.53
C VAL A 22 29.79 21.37 5.08
N ALA A 23 30.98 20.76 5.17
CA ALA A 23 31.19 19.36 4.82
C ALA A 23 30.36 18.42 5.72
N GLY A 24 30.33 18.68 7.03
CA GLY A 24 29.50 17.92 7.97
C GLY A 24 28.00 18.06 7.69
N GLY A 25 27.52 19.28 7.39
CA GLY A 25 26.14 19.51 7.00
C GLY A 25 25.76 18.80 5.69
N LEU A 26 26.63 18.88 4.68
CA LEU A 26 26.42 18.21 3.40
C LEU A 26 26.42 16.68 3.55
N TYR A 27 27.28 16.14 4.43
CA TYR A 27 27.32 14.71 4.74
C TYR A 27 25.98 14.21 5.30
N VAL A 28 25.41 14.91 6.29
CA VAL A 28 24.10 14.54 6.89
C VAL A 28 22.99 14.56 5.85
N VAL A 29 22.89 15.64 5.06
CA VAL A 29 21.86 15.76 4.01
C VAL A 29 22.00 14.65 2.95
N THR A 30 23.23 14.32 2.56
CA THR A 30 23.48 13.25 1.59
C THR A 30 23.06 11.88 2.15
N GLN A 31 23.29 11.65 3.44
CA GLN A 31 22.85 10.44 4.13
C GLN A 31 21.32 10.35 4.17
N ASP A 32 20.63 11.45 4.54
CA ASP A 32 19.17 11.50 4.57
C ASP A 32 18.56 11.22 3.19
N ILE A 33 19.13 11.78 2.11
CA ILE A 33 18.70 11.50 0.74
C ILE A 33 18.92 10.03 0.39
N SER A 34 20.08 9.48 0.73
CA SER A 34 20.43 8.08 0.44
C SER A 34 19.45 7.12 1.13
N ASP A 35 19.16 7.36 2.40
CA ASP A 35 18.22 6.57 3.18
C ASP A 35 16.78 6.72 2.65
N GLY A 36 16.38 7.94 2.29
CA GLY A 36 15.09 8.21 1.64
C GLY A 36 14.92 7.46 0.32
N ILE A 37 15.97 7.40 -0.51
CA ILE A 37 15.97 6.63 -1.76
C ILE A 37 15.80 5.13 -1.48
N VAL A 38 16.50 4.58 -0.49
CA VAL A 38 16.39 3.16 -0.13
C VAL A 38 14.97 2.82 0.36
N ILE A 39 14.39 3.65 1.23
CA ILE A 39 13.03 3.44 1.76
C ILE A 39 12.01 3.48 0.62
N LYS A 40 12.09 4.51 -0.25
CA LYS A 40 11.18 4.65 -1.39
C LYS A 40 11.35 3.50 -2.38
N GLY A 41 12.58 3.09 -2.65
CA GLY A 41 12.89 1.95 -3.51
C GLY A 41 12.27 0.65 -2.98
N ARG A 42 12.36 0.40 -1.66
CA ARG A 42 11.71 -0.76 -1.03
C ARG A 42 10.18 -0.69 -1.13
N ALA A 43 9.58 0.48 -0.91
CA ALA A 43 8.13 0.65 -1.00
C ALA A 43 7.62 0.39 -2.43
N VAL A 44 8.27 0.97 -3.45
CA VAL A 44 7.93 0.74 -4.86
C VAL A 44 8.14 -0.73 -5.23
N ALA A 45 9.23 -1.35 -4.78
CA ALA A 45 9.47 -2.75 -5.06
C ALA A 45 8.46 -3.68 -4.36
N LYS A 46 7.96 -3.32 -3.17
CA LYS A 46 6.84 -4.02 -2.51
C LYS A 46 5.56 -3.87 -3.34
N ASP A 47 5.25 -2.66 -3.78
CA ASP A 47 4.04 -2.40 -4.58
C ASP A 47 4.06 -3.12 -5.94
N LEU A 48 5.22 -3.23 -6.59
CA LEU A 48 5.35 -4.01 -7.83
C LEU A 48 5.20 -5.52 -7.61
N ARG A 49 5.65 -6.03 -6.46
CA ARG A 49 5.58 -7.47 -6.14
C ARG A 49 4.21 -7.89 -5.62
N THR A 50 3.49 -6.99 -4.95
CA THR A 50 2.13 -7.23 -4.47
C THR A 50 1.14 -6.87 -5.57
N ASP A 51 0.40 -7.83 -6.09
CA ASP A 51 -0.72 -7.56 -6.99
C ASP A 51 -1.85 -8.56 -6.75
N PHE A 52 -3.06 -8.16 -7.09
CA PHE A 52 -4.24 -9.00 -6.94
C PHE A 52 -5.28 -8.70 -8.01
N GLU A 53 -6.15 -9.67 -8.23
CA GLU A 53 -7.25 -9.59 -9.18
C GLU A 53 -8.52 -10.19 -8.60
N ILE A 54 -9.68 -9.64 -8.97
CA ILE A 54 -10.99 -10.19 -8.63
C ILE A 54 -11.40 -11.06 -9.81
N ILE A 55 -11.55 -12.37 -9.58
CA ILE A 55 -11.71 -13.37 -10.66
C ILE A 55 -13.14 -13.89 -10.80
N ASN A 56 -14.12 -13.22 -10.18
CA ASN A 56 -15.51 -13.62 -10.31
C ASN A 56 -16.06 -13.37 -11.72
N ASP A 57 -17.02 -14.20 -12.11
CA ASP A 57 -17.88 -13.95 -13.27
C ASP A 57 -18.84 -12.77 -12.98
N PRO A 58 -18.78 -11.67 -13.75
CA PRO A 58 -19.68 -10.53 -13.61
C PRO A 58 -21.18 -10.85 -13.71
N GLU A 59 -21.55 -11.88 -14.49
CA GLU A 59 -22.94 -12.21 -14.76
C GLU A 59 -23.56 -13.08 -13.67
N ARG A 60 -22.73 -13.80 -12.90
CA ARG A 60 -23.21 -14.73 -11.89
C ARG A 60 -22.28 -14.84 -10.69
N ILE A 61 -22.54 -14.02 -9.68
CA ILE A 61 -21.84 -14.10 -8.39
C ILE A 61 -22.44 -15.21 -7.53
N PRO A 62 -21.64 -16.12 -6.94
CA PRO A 62 -22.13 -17.12 -6.01
C PRO A 62 -22.73 -16.48 -4.75
N LEU A 63 -23.90 -16.96 -4.35
CA LEU A 63 -24.55 -16.59 -3.09
C LEU A 63 -24.48 -17.78 -2.14
N LEU A 64 -23.74 -17.64 -1.04
CA LEU A 64 -23.59 -18.66 -0.01
C LEU A 64 -24.02 -18.09 1.34
N ASN A 65 -24.93 -18.76 2.04
CA ASN A 65 -25.38 -18.35 3.38
C ASN A 65 -25.80 -16.87 3.47
N ASN A 66 -26.55 -16.38 2.48
CA ASN A 66 -27.02 -14.99 2.39
C ASN A 66 -25.92 -13.94 2.18
N SER A 67 -24.72 -14.37 1.77
CA SER A 67 -23.58 -13.52 1.43
C SER A 67 -23.11 -13.79 0.00
N TYR A 68 -22.79 -12.74 -0.73
CA TYR A 68 -22.14 -12.82 -2.03
C TYR A 68 -20.66 -13.14 -1.84
N VAL A 69 -20.15 -14.11 -2.60
CA VAL A 69 -18.77 -14.59 -2.50
C VAL A 69 -17.92 -14.00 -3.62
N PHE A 70 -16.92 -13.21 -3.25
CA PHE A 70 -15.96 -12.65 -4.18
C PHE A 70 -14.62 -13.37 -4.08
N TYR A 71 -14.17 -13.94 -5.19
CA TYR A 71 -12.88 -14.61 -5.33
C TYR A 71 -11.81 -13.58 -5.67
N VAL A 72 -10.82 -13.49 -4.79
CA VAL A 72 -9.66 -12.63 -4.94
C VAL A 72 -8.44 -13.50 -5.11
N ARG A 73 -7.77 -13.38 -6.26
CA ARG A 73 -6.52 -14.09 -6.53
C ARG A 73 -5.34 -13.17 -6.26
N ASN A 74 -4.36 -13.68 -5.53
CA ASN A 74 -3.07 -13.02 -5.42
C ASN A 74 -2.27 -13.28 -6.72
N THR A 75 -2.13 -12.26 -7.57
CA THR A 75 -1.34 -12.35 -8.81
C THR A 75 0.11 -11.91 -8.59
N GLY A 76 0.42 -11.37 -7.42
CA GLY A 76 1.75 -10.98 -7.00
C GLY A 76 2.64 -12.14 -6.58
N SER A 77 3.91 -11.83 -6.34
CA SER A 77 4.92 -12.76 -5.83
C SER A 77 5.11 -12.67 -4.32
N THR A 78 4.35 -11.82 -3.63
CA THR A 78 4.40 -11.63 -2.18
C THR A 78 3.06 -11.98 -1.53
N PRO A 79 3.06 -12.54 -0.30
CA PRO A 79 1.82 -12.80 0.42
C PRO A 79 1.11 -11.49 0.76
N ILE A 80 -0.22 -11.55 0.82
CA ILE A 80 -1.09 -10.41 1.12
C ILE A 80 -1.79 -10.68 2.45
N SER A 81 -1.88 -9.67 3.32
CA SER A 81 -2.70 -9.76 4.53
C SER A 81 -4.17 -9.78 4.14
N PHE A 82 -4.87 -10.89 4.43
CA PHE A 82 -6.23 -11.16 3.96
C PHE A 82 -7.21 -11.17 5.14
N ASP A 83 -7.30 -10.01 5.77
CA ASP A 83 -8.13 -9.77 6.95
C ASP A 83 -8.95 -8.49 6.80
N ALA A 84 -10.03 -8.39 7.58
CA ALA A 84 -10.94 -7.24 7.57
C ALA A 84 -10.28 -5.92 8.01
N SER A 85 -9.15 -5.98 8.71
CA SER A 85 -8.35 -4.80 9.12
C SER A 85 -7.41 -4.30 8.02
N SER A 86 -6.96 -5.20 7.14
CA SER A 86 -5.97 -4.91 6.09
C SER A 86 -6.62 -4.58 4.74
N ILE A 87 -7.83 -5.10 4.51
CA ILE A 87 -8.56 -4.96 3.26
C ILE A 87 -9.80 -4.10 3.47
N ILE A 88 -9.95 -3.10 2.60
CA ILE A 88 -11.15 -2.27 2.54
C ILE A 88 -12.00 -2.77 1.37
N VAL A 89 -13.27 -3.07 1.65
CA VAL A 89 -14.25 -3.45 0.64
C VAL A 89 -15.34 -2.39 0.58
N MET A 90 -15.61 -1.92 -0.63
CA MET A 90 -16.66 -0.95 -0.91
C MET A 90 -17.61 -1.52 -1.97
N VAL A 91 -18.90 -1.27 -1.80
CA VAL A 91 -19.94 -1.61 -2.79
C VAL A 91 -20.68 -0.34 -3.12
N ASP A 92 -20.75 0.01 -4.41
CA ASP A 92 -21.39 1.23 -4.93
C ASP A 92 -20.94 2.53 -4.26
N GLY A 93 -19.70 2.55 -3.77
CA GLY A 93 -19.12 3.68 -3.04
C GLY A 93 -19.41 3.68 -1.53
N GLY A 94 -20.25 2.77 -1.03
CA GLY A 94 -20.44 2.53 0.39
C GLY A 94 -19.35 1.62 0.94
N MET A 95 -18.63 2.06 1.97
CA MET A 95 -17.67 1.22 2.69
C MET A 95 -18.42 0.23 3.58
N ILE A 96 -18.08 -1.05 3.45
CA ILE A 96 -18.62 -2.09 4.33
C ILE A 96 -17.75 -2.16 5.58
N PRO A 97 -18.35 -2.10 6.78
CA PRO A 97 -17.59 -2.19 8.01
C PRO A 97 -16.90 -3.56 8.13
N PRO A 98 -15.64 -3.60 8.62
CA PRO A 98 -14.88 -4.84 8.80
C PRO A 98 -15.61 -5.94 9.57
N SER A 99 -16.46 -5.57 10.54
CA SER A 99 -17.22 -6.52 11.36
C SER A 99 -18.24 -7.36 10.60
N ASN A 100 -18.64 -6.91 9.41
CA ASN A 100 -19.60 -7.61 8.55
C ASN A 100 -18.93 -8.36 7.39
N LEU A 101 -17.60 -8.31 7.29
CA LEU A 101 -16.84 -9.01 6.27
C LEU A 101 -16.23 -10.28 6.85
N THR A 102 -16.29 -11.37 6.09
CA THR A 102 -15.58 -12.60 6.41
C THR A 102 -14.62 -12.93 5.28
N PHE A 103 -13.46 -13.46 5.64
CA PHE A 103 -12.36 -13.76 4.74
C PHE A 103 -11.96 -15.23 4.91
N ASP A 104 -11.71 -15.93 3.80
CA ASP A 104 -11.25 -17.31 3.79
C ASP A 104 -10.20 -17.50 2.68
N PRO A 105 -8.93 -17.80 2.99
CA PRO A 105 -8.38 -18.03 4.33
C PRO A 105 -8.16 -16.71 5.09
N SER A 106 -8.44 -16.67 6.39
CA SER A 106 -8.10 -15.51 7.24
C SER A 106 -6.59 -15.45 7.52
N GLY A 107 -6.01 -14.25 7.58
CA GLY A 107 -4.60 -14.02 7.91
C GLY A 107 -3.76 -13.66 6.70
N MET A 108 -3.20 -14.66 6.01
CA MET A 108 -2.34 -14.44 4.85
C MET A 108 -2.83 -15.21 3.63
N LEU A 109 -2.98 -14.48 2.53
CA LEU A 109 -3.19 -15.06 1.21
C LEU A 109 -1.84 -15.27 0.52
N ALA A 110 -1.46 -16.53 0.35
CA ALA A 110 -0.21 -16.91 -0.29
C ALA A 110 -0.13 -16.41 -1.76
N PRO A 111 1.08 -16.23 -2.32
CA PRO A 111 1.24 -15.93 -3.74
C PRO A 111 0.53 -16.96 -4.61
N TYR A 112 -0.15 -16.49 -5.66
CA TYR A 112 -0.88 -17.31 -6.63
C TYR A 112 -2.14 -18.03 -6.13
N ASP A 113 -2.45 -17.90 -4.83
CA ASP A 113 -3.61 -18.51 -4.19
C ASP A 113 -4.87 -17.66 -4.31
N VAL A 114 -6.02 -18.25 -4.01
CA VAL A 114 -7.35 -17.63 -4.12
C VAL A 114 -8.00 -17.54 -2.74
N GLY A 115 -8.33 -16.31 -2.35
CA GLY A 115 -9.14 -16.02 -1.17
C GLY A 115 -10.58 -15.72 -1.54
N MET A 116 -11.47 -15.86 -0.57
CA MET A 116 -12.89 -15.61 -0.67
C MET A 116 -13.27 -14.49 0.30
N ILE A 117 -13.96 -13.47 -0.22
CA ILE A 117 -14.53 -12.38 0.56
C ILE A 117 -16.04 -12.58 0.57
N TYR A 118 -16.60 -12.74 1.77
CA TYR A 118 -18.04 -12.85 1.96
C TYR A 118 -18.61 -11.47 2.28
N VAL A 119 -19.46 -10.98 1.37
CA VAL A 119 -20.16 -9.71 1.50
C VAL A 119 -21.64 -9.99 1.77
N PRO A 120 -22.21 -9.55 2.91
CA PRO A 120 -23.61 -9.81 3.21
C PRO A 120 -24.54 -9.16 2.18
N SER A 121 -25.58 -9.88 1.76
CA SER A 121 -26.57 -9.38 0.80
C SER A 121 -27.33 -8.14 1.27
N SER A 122 -27.37 -7.87 2.58
CA SER A 122 -27.96 -6.64 3.15
C SER A 122 -27.25 -5.35 2.72
N PHE A 123 -26.02 -5.44 2.20
CA PHE A 123 -25.30 -4.31 1.60
C PHE A 123 -25.52 -4.19 0.09
N ILE A 124 -26.19 -5.18 -0.52
CA ILE A 124 -26.52 -5.24 -1.95
C ILE A 124 -28.04 -5.38 -2.06
N ASN A 125 -28.75 -4.29 -1.76
CA ASN A 125 -30.20 -4.28 -1.55
C ASN A 125 -31.04 -4.11 -2.83
N SER A 126 -30.42 -3.87 -4.00
CA SER A 126 -31.13 -3.76 -5.26
C SER A 126 -30.76 -4.90 -6.21
N THR A 127 -31.67 -5.22 -7.13
CA THR A 127 -31.33 -5.96 -8.34
C THR A 127 -30.85 -4.96 -9.39
N GLY A 128 -29.80 -5.30 -10.11
CA GLY A 128 -29.19 -4.46 -11.13
C GLY A 128 -27.68 -4.56 -11.15
N TYR A 129 -27.04 -3.52 -11.67
CA TYR A 129 -25.58 -3.43 -11.74
C TYR A 129 -25.03 -2.82 -10.45
N HIS A 130 -24.06 -3.52 -9.88
CA HIS A 130 -23.33 -3.13 -8.69
C HIS A 130 -21.84 -3.10 -9.00
N ARG A 131 -21.09 -2.27 -8.28
CA ARG A 131 -19.63 -2.21 -8.38
C ARG A 131 -19.00 -2.49 -7.03
N ILE A 132 -18.31 -3.62 -6.93
CA ILE A 132 -17.43 -3.89 -5.79
C ILE A 132 -16.06 -3.29 -6.07
N THR A 133 -15.47 -2.66 -5.06
CA THR A 133 -14.09 -2.18 -5.07
C THR A 133 -13.39 -2.71 -3.85
N VAL A 134 -12.29 -3.43 -4.07
CA VAL A 134 -11.43 -3.96 -3.02
C VAL A 134 -10.13 -3.17 -3.04
N VAL A 135 -9.64 -2.78 -1.87
CA VAL A 135 -8.40 -2.02 -1.69
C VAL A 135 -7.52 -2.72 -0.66
N LEU A 136 -6.26 -2.97 -1.02
CA LEU A 136 -5.26 -3.55 -0.12
C LEU A 136 -4.56 -2.48 0.72
N GLU A 137 -3.82 -2.92 1.74
CA GLU A 137 -2.94 -2.08 2.57
C GLU A 137 -1.91 -1.26 1.76
N THR A 138 -1.50 -1.74 0.59
CA THR A 138 -0.55 -1.03 -0.29
C THR A 138 -1.20 0.14 -1.04
N GLY A 139 -2.53 0.27 -0.96
CA GLY A 139 -3.31 1.24 -1.73
C GLY A 139 -3.72 0.73 -3.11
N LYS A 140 -3.32 -0.50 -3.50
CA LYS A 140 -3.79 -1.10 -4.75
C LYS A 140 -5.28 -1.37 -4.67
N ARG A 141 -5.99 -0.96 -5.73
CA ARG A 141 -7.43 -1.07 -5.84
C ARG A 141 -7.81 -1.86 -7.08
N ARG A 142 -8.79 -2.75 -6.93
CA ARG A 142 -9.44 -3.46 -8.04
C ARG A 142 -10.94 -3.31 -7.89
N SER A 143 -11.61 -3.15 -9.03
CA SER A 143 -13.06 -3.03 -9.07
C SER A 143 -13.64 -4.01 -10.07
N LEU A 144 -14.77 -4.61 -9.71
CA LEU A 144 -15.56 -5.46 -10.58
C LEU A 144 -16.98 -4.90 -10.62
N VAL A 145 -17.51 -4.73 -11.83
CA VAL A 145 -18.93 -4.46 -12.03
C VAL A 145 -19.61 -5.81 -12.21
N PHE A 146 -20.63 -6.08 -11.41
CA PHE A 146 -21.37 -7.34 -11.43
C PHE A 146 -22.87 -7.05 -11.43
N ARG A 147 -23.66 -8.04 -11.84
CA ARG A 147 -25.12 -7.94 -11.83
C ARG A 147 -25.72 -8.86 -10.77
N THR A 148 -26.73 -8.35 -10.06
CA THR A 148 -27.61 -9.12 -9.17
C THR A 148 -29.04 -9.09 -9.71
N GLY A 149 -29.75 -10.21 -9.64
CA GLY A 149 -31.15 -10.31 -10.09
C GLY A 149 -31.36 -11.14 -11.35
#